data_AF-A0A2M8U2S0-F1
#
_entry.id   AF-A0A2M8U2S0-F1
#
_cell.length_a   1.000
_cell.length_b   1.000
_cell.length_c   1.000
_cell.angle_alpha   90.00
_cell.angle_beta   90.00
_cell.angle_gamma   90.00
#
_symmetry.space_group_name_H-M   'P 1'
#
loop_
_entity.id
_entity.type
_entity.pdbx_description
1 polymer ?
#
loop_
_entity_poly.entity_id
_entity_poly.type
_entity_poly.pdbx_seq_one_letter_code
_entity_poly.pdbx_strand_id
1 'polypeptide(L)'
;MATNIAKLEAQADWDNLKAAIDPRGKNQAVTNILAAARASGACSAMVEEEYLDQDFSTEFSAFYSKVFRRYTKICQRIHFFSAPLHPIFQANHEPKKISDELTALSDADQYIGFVVIRPIEHAPLGRVVLRAPKGEAGTSAELLIRATYEVHVLGACLKVAGNTYTQQDSRIAACAQAAIWSAARHFHVRHKGPWISTVDVSEAAAKVTDQTLTQSLPAGSGGLSVDNMVRALKEIGRQIIKHSARFAQIWPRRSTLRGGISAAIGRLNGRVSPDPYHEVSF
;
A
#
# COMPACT_ATOMS: atom_id res chain seq x y z
N MET A 1 8.02 14.86 20.28
CA MET A 1 8.35 13.88 19.23
C MET A 1 9.56 14.41 18.49
N ALA A 2 10.63 13.63 18.39
CA ALA A 2 11.77 13.99 17.54
C ALA A 2 11.37 13.69 16.09
N THR A 3 11.01 14.71 15.33
CA THR A 3 10.76 14.57 13.89
C THR A 3 12.10 14.65 13.18
N ASN A 4 12.50 13.56 12.52
CA ASN A 4 13.77 13.53 11.81
C ASN A 4 13.55 13.91 10.34
N ILE A 5 14.36 14.85 9.84
CA ILE A 5 14.26 15.35 8.46
C ILE A 5 15.52 14.91 7.72
N ALA A 6 15.32 14.14 6.66
CA ALA A 6 16.38 13.68 5.77
C ALA A 6 16.37 14.50 4.47
N LYS A 7 17.56 14.91 4.03
CA LYS A 7 17.78 15.37 2.65
C LYS A 7 17.89 14.14 1.74
N LEU A 8 17.41 14.23 0.51
CA LEU A 8 17.42 13.15 -0.48
C LEU A 8 17.94 13.65 -1.84
N GLU A 9 19.06 14.36 -1.80
CA GLU A 9 19.64 15.03 -2.98
C GLU A 9 20.74 14.17 -3.63
N ALA A 10 21.55 13.50 -2.81
CA ALA A 10 22.65 12.67 -3.26
C ALA A 10 22.30 11.18 -3.25
N GLN A 11 23.00 10.37 -4.05
CA GLN A 11 22.84 8.91 -4.04
C GLN A 11 23.07 8.31 -2.65
N ALA A 12 24.06 8.84 -1.91
CA ALA A 12 24.36 8.40 -0.55
C ALA A 12 23.18 8.59 0.42
N ASP A 13 22.36 9.63 0.24
CA ASP A 13 21.18 9.87 1.07
C ASP A 13 20.14 8.75 0.90
N TRP A 14 19.91 8.36 -0.36
CA TRP A 14 19.01 7.26 -0.71
C TRP A 14 19.53 5.91 -0.22
N ASP A 15 20.84 5.69 -0.29
CA ASP A 15 21.48 4.47 0.19
C ASP A 15 21.39 4.36 1.73
N ASN A 16 21.60 5.47 2.44
CA ASN A 16 21.43 5.54 3.89
C ASN A 16 19.97 5.26 4.31
N LEU A 17 19.00 5.88 3.60
CA LEU A 17 17.58 5.62 3.85
C LEU A 17 17.22 4.14 3.59
N LYS A 18 17.74 3.57 2.50
CA LYS A 18 17.54 2.15 2.18
C LYS A 18 18.14 1.25 3.26
N ALA A 19 19.36 1.52 3.72
CA ALA A 19 20.02 0.76 4.77
C ALA A 19 19.27 0.83 6.11
N ALA A 20 18.63 1.97 6.41
CA ALA A 20 17.79 2.12 7.59
C ALA A 20 16.51 1.27 7.52
N ILE A 21 15.88 1.17 6.34
CA ILE A 21 14.64 0.41 6.13
C ILE A 21 14.89 -1.09 5.95
N ASP A 22 15.93 -1.45 5.20
CA ASP A 22 16.32 -2.84 4.89
C ASP A 22 17.82 -3.03 5.15
N PRO A 23 18.22 -3.24 6.42
CA PRO A 23 19.62 -3.41 6.79
C PRO A 23 20.31 -4.60 6.12
N ARG A 24 19.53 -5.60 5.66
CA ARG A 24 20.06 -6.77 4.96
C ARG A 24 20.23 -6.54 3.45
N GLY A 25 19.61 -5.50 2.90
CA GLY A 25 19.69 -5.13 1.48
C GLY A 25 19.08 -6.16 0.52
N LYS A 26 18.21 -7.06 0.99
CA LYS A 26 17.65 -8.18 0.20
C LYS A 26 16.21 -7.92 -0.27
N ASN A 27 15.60 -6.82 0.14
CA ASN A 27 14.20 -6.53 -0.14
C ASN A 27 14.04 -5.71 -1.42
N GLN A 28 13.63 -6.40 -2.49
CA GLN A 28 13.36 -5.75 -3.78
C GLN A 28 12.20 -4.75 -3.71
N ALA A 29 11.19 -5.00 -2.87
CA ALA A 29 10.05 -4.09 -2.73
C ALA A 29 10.50 -2.74 -2.17
N VAL A 30 11.40 -2.74 -1.17
CA VAL A 30 12.00 -1.50 -0.63
C VAL A 30 12.74 -0.74 -1.73
N THR A 31 13.55 -1.44 -2.52
CA THR A 31 14.28 -0.84 -3.65
C THR A 31 13.32 -0.20 -4.66
N ASN A 32 12.23 -0.89 -5.03
CA ASN A 32 11.26 -0.40 -5.99
C ASN A 32 10.47 0.81 -5.47
N ILE A 33 10.08 0.80 -4.20
CA ILE A 33 9.34 1.92 -3.57
C ILE A 33 10.22 3.16 -3.47
N LEU A 34 11.49 3.02 -3.09
CA LEU A 34 12.42 4.16 -3.04
C LEU A 34 12.73 4.68 -4.45
N ALA A 35 12.90 3.80 -5.44
CA ALA A 35 13.06 4.19 -6.83
C ALA A 35 11.82 4.95 -7.36
N ALA A 36 10.61 4.51 -7.00
CA ALA A 36 9.38 5.21 -7.35
C ALA A 36 9.29 6.59 -6.68
N ALA A 37 9.62 6.72 -5.39
CA ALA A 37 9.65 8.01 -4.70
C ALA A 37 10.64 8.98 -5.36
N ARG A 38 11.83 8.49 -5.72
CA ARG A 38 12.85 9.27 -6.45
C ARG A 38 12.38 9.68 -7.85
N ALA A 39 11.79 8.76 -8.61
CA ALA A 39 11.24 9.02 -9.94
C ALA A 39 10.06 10.02 -9.91
N SER A 40 9.34 10.08 -8.79
CA SER A 40 8.30 11.09 -8.52
C SER A 40 8.86 12.45 -8.07
N GLY A 41 10.18 12.62 -8.00
CA GLY A 41 10.86 13.89 -7.75
C GLY A 41 11.15 14.18 -6.27
N ALA A 42 11.21 13.17 -5.41
CA ALA A 42 11.50 13.37 -3.99
C ALA A 42 12.90 13.95 -3.77
N CYS A 43 13.00 15.01 -2.97
CA CYS A 43 14.26 15.65 -2.59
C CYS A 43 14.43 15.77 -1.07
N SER A 44 13.37 15.52 -0.30
CA SER A 44 13.47 15.42 1.16
C SER A 44 12.44 14.43 1.72
N ALA A 45 12.72 13.96 2.93
CA ALA A 45 11.80 13.11 3.68
C ALA A 45 11.69 13.54 5.14
N MET A 46 10.51 13.30 5.71
CA MET A 46 10.22 13.48 7.13
C MET A 46 9.85 12.14 7.73
N VAL A 47 10.50 11.76 8.83
CA VAL A 47 10.30 10.49 9.52
C VAL A 47 9.58 10.73 10.84
N GLU A 48 8.42 10.07 10.98
CA GLU A 48 7.76 9.88 12.26
C GLU A 48 8.23 8.55 12.86
N GLU A 49 8.97 8.64 13.96
CA GLU A 49 9.63 7.50 14.60
C GLU A 49 8.66 6.57 15.36
N GLU A 50 7.62 7.14 15.98
CA GLU A 50 6.68 6.41 16.85
C GLU A 50 5.25 6.43 16.28
N TYR A 51 5.09 5.87 15.09
CA TYR A 51 3.80 5.81 14.40
C TYR A 51 3.01 4.55 14.76
N LEU A 52 1.73 4.73 15.11
CA LEU A 52 0.78 3.62 15.28
C LEU A 52 -0.05 3.46 14.00
N ASP A 53 0.36 2.52 13.16
CA ASP A 53 -0.41 2.17 11.98
C ASP A 53 -1.61 1.29 12.34
N GLN A 54 -2.78 1.64 11.84
CA GLN A 54 -4.01 0.91 12.12
C GLN A 54 -3.98 -0.50 11.54
N ASP A 55 -3.50 -0.67 10.30
CA ASP A 55 -3.44 -1.97 9.64
C ASP A 55 -2.46 -2.90 10.34
N PHE A 56 -1.24 -2.43 10.64
CA PHE A 56 -0.26 -3.22 11.38
C PHE A 56 -0.67 -3.49 12.84
N SER A 57 -1.37 -2.56 13.50
CA SER A 57 -1.88 -2.80 14.86
C SER A 57 -2.86 -3.98 14.91
N THR A 58 -3.68 -4.14 13.87
CA THR A 58 -4.58 -5.30 13.74
C THR A 58 -3.78 -6.58 13.49
N GLU A 59 -2.82 -6.57 12.56
CA GLU A 59 -1.90 -7.70 12.31
C GLU A 59 -1.15 -8.12 13.59
N PHE A 60 -0.67 -7.13 14.35
CA PHE A 60 0.07 -7.33 15.59
C PHE A 60 -0.80 -8.02 16.65
N SER A 61 -2.00 -7.51 16.86
CA SER A 61 -2.94 -8.07 17.85
C SER A 61 -3.38 -9.48 17.47
N ALA A 62 -3.59 -9.73 16.17
CA ALA A 62 -4.04 -11.03 15.68
C ALA A 62 -2.95 -12.11 15.81
N PHE A 63 -1.68 -11.77 15.51
CA PHE A 63 -0.59 -12.75 15.37
C PHE A 63 0.69 -12.37 16.12
N TYR A 64 1.30 -11.21 15.84
CA TYR A 64 2.66 -10.90 16.33
C TYR A 64 2.77 -10.72 17.84
N SER A 65 1.67 -10.44 18.54
CA SER A 65 1.61 -10.40 20.00
C SER A 65 1.67 -11.79 20.66
N LYS A 66 1.44 -12.86 19.89
CA LYS A 66 1.29 -14.24 20.39
C LYS A 66 2.49 -15.14 20.09
N VAL A 67 3.43 -14.68 19.25
CA VAL A 67 4.61 -15.46 18.86
C VAL A 67 5.75 -15.29 19.86
N PHE A 68 6.66 -16.26 19.92
CA PHE A 68 7.78 -16.25 20.87
C PHE A 68 8.74 -15.08 20.67
N ARG A 69 9.05 -14.71 19.42
CA ARG A 69 9.87 -13.53 19.12
C ARG A 69 9.08 -12.28 19.53
N ARG A 70 9.70 -11.43 20.36
CA ARG A 70 9.09 -10.17 20.78
C ARG A 70 9.17 -9.14 19.66
N TYR A 71 8.02 -8.82 19.07
CA TYR A 71 7.85 -7.70 18.15
C TYR A 71 7.26 -6.51 18.90
N THR A 72 7.52 -5.30 18.39
CA THR A 72 6.81 -4.09 18.81
C THR A 72 5.66 -3.80 17.85
N LYS A 73 4.62 -3.07 18.30
CA LYS A 73 3.56 -2.56 17.42
C LYS A 73 3.91 -1.22 16.77
N ILE A 74 4.98 -0.58 17.24
CA ILE A 74 5.39 0.77 16.82
C ILE A 74 6.04 0.67 15.44
N CYS A 75 5.48 1.42 14.50
CA CYS A 75 5.99 1.58 13.14
C CYS A 75 6.71 2.91 13.02
N GLN A 76 7.44 3.09 11.93
CA GLN A 76 7.84 4.41 11.46
C GLN A 76 6.96 4.80 10.27
N ARG A 77 6.75 6.10 10.03
CA ARG A 77 6.13 6.59 8.79
C ARG A 77 7.01 7.64 8.15
N ILE A 78 7.35 7.40 6.89
CA ILE A 78 8.24 8.26 6.10
C ILE A 78 7.37 9.00 5.11
N HIS A 79 7.42 10.32 5.14
CA HIS A 79 6.75 11.24 4.22
C HIS A 79 7.76 11.78 3.22
N PHE A 80 7.44 11.75 1.92
CA PHE A 80 8.30 12.24 0.85
C PHE A 80 7.76 13.54 0.26
N PHE A 81 8.67 14.48 -0.01
CA PHE A 81 8.35 15.78 -0.60
C PHE A 81 9.28 16.09 -1.78
N SER A 82 8.75 16.75 -2.81
CA SER A 82 9.54 17.33 -3.91
C SER A 82 10.08 18.73 -3.59
N ALA A 83 9.79 19.24 -2.39
CA ALA A 83 10.34 20.47 -1.84
C ALA A 83 11.30 20.18 -0.67
N PRO A 84 12.33 21.02 -0.45
CA PRO A 84 13.23 20.86 0.68
C PRO A 84 12.53 21.26 1.99
N LEU A 85 12.48 20.35 2.96
CA LEU A 85 11.87 20.64 4.27
C LEU A 85 12.77 21.40 5.24
N HIS A 86 14.10 21.31 5.09
CA HIS A 86 15.03 21.90 6.07
C HIS A 86 14.81 23.40 6.33
N PRO A 87 14.59 24.26 5.30
CA PRO A 87 14.32 25.68 5.52
C PRO A 87 13.06 25.96 6.35
N ILE A 88 12.00 25.15 6.19
CA ILE A 88 10.73 25.29 6.92
C ILE A 88 10.95 25.15 8.43
N PHE A 89 11.72 24.13 8.83
CA PHE A 89 11.97 23.83 10.25
C PHE A 89 13.09 24.68 10.86
N GLN A 90 13.94 25.31 10.03
CA GLN A 90 14.92 26.29 10.49
C GLN A 90 14.31 27.68 10.71
N ALA A 91 13.43 28.10 9.80
CA ALA A 91 12.82 29.43 9.84
C ALA A 91 11.67 29.53 10.85
N ASN A 92 11.00 28.42 11.15
CA ASN A 92 9.83 28.40 12.01
C ASN A 92 10.04 27.51 13.24
N HIS A 93 9.80 28.08 14.41
CA HIS A 93 9.75 27.35 15.68
C HIS A 93 8.32 27.20 16.23
N GLU A 94 7.36 27.88 15.61
CA GLU A 94 5.95 27.80 16.00
C GLU A 94 5.28 26.59 15.32
N PRO A 95 4.70 25.64 16.07
CA PRO A 95 4.12 24.42 15.50
C PRO A 95 3.03 24.68 14.44
N LYS A 96 2.21 25.72 14.65
CA LYS A 96 1.13 26.07 13.73
C LYS A 96 1.66 26.51 12.37
N LYS A 97 2.72 27.33 12.34
CA LYS A 97 3.34 27.78 11.08
C LYS A 97 3.94 26.62 10.30
N ILE A 98 4.63 25.70 10.99
CA ILE A 98 5.15 24.47 10.36
C ILE A 98 4.01 23.65 9.75
N SER A 99 2.91 23.47 10.49
CA SER A 99 1.72 22.76 10.02
C SER A 99 1.11 23.42 8.77
N ASP A 100 0.97 24.74 8.78
CA ASP A 100 0.40 25.51 7.68
C ASP A 100 1.31 25.44 6.44
N GLU A 101 2.63 25.53 6.60
CA GLU A 101 3.60 25.40 5.49
C GLU A 101 3.62 23.99 4.89
N LEU A 102 3.57 22.94 5.72
CA LEU A 102 3.47 21.56 5.23
C LEU A 102 2.16 21.31 4.47
N THR A 103 1.06 21.89 4.94
CA THR A 103 -0.24 21.82 4.25
C THR A 103 -0.16 22.58 2.91
N ALA A 104 0.45 23.76 2.89
CA ALA A 104 0.67 24.53 1.66
C ALA A 104 1.54 23.79 0.65
N LEU A 105 2.58 23.06 1.09
CA LEU A 105 3.35 22.16 0.22
C LEU A 105 2.46 21.07 -0.38
N SER A 106 1.56 20.48 0.41
CA SER A 106 0.62 19.48 -0.11
C SER A 106 -0.33 20.08 -1.15
N ASP A 107 -0.87 21.26 -0.91
CA ASP A 107 -1.81 21.95 -1.82
C ASP A 107 -1.11 22.38 -3.12
N ALA A 108 0.19 22.69 -3.05
CA ALA A 108 1.05 22.97 -4.20
C ALA A 108 1.55 21.70 -4.93
N ASP A 109 0.95 20.54 -4.65
CA ASP A 109 1.32 19.24 -5.21
C ASP A 109 2.82 18.93 -5.00
N GLN A 110 3.40 19.32 -3.86
CA GLN A 110 4.79 18.99 -3.48
C GLN A 110 4.88 17.80 -2.53
N TYR A 111 3.75 17.31 -2.00
CA TYR A 111 3.71 16.09 -1.21
C TYR A 111 3.60 14.85 -2.10
N ILE A 112 4.64 14.02 -2.11
CA ILE A 112 4.73 12.85 -3.00
C ILE A 112 3.98 11.66 -2.42
N GLY A 113 3.92 11.54 -1.10
CA GLY A 113 3.24 10.46 -0.42
C GLY A 113 4.01 9.93 0.77
N PHE A 114 3.65 8.73 1.21
CA PHE A 114 4.22 8.13 2.41
C PHE A 114 4.42 6.63 2.30
N VAL A 115 5.28 6.14 3.18
CA VAL A 115 5.57 4.73 3.40
C VAL A 115 5.53 4.47 4.89
N VAL A 116 4.74 3.48 5.32
CA VAL A 116 4.79 2.94 6.69
C VAL A 116 5.82 1.82 6.75
N ILE A 117 6.72 1.88 7.71
CA ILE A 117 7.74 0.86 8.00
C ILE A 117 7.30 0.07 9.23
N ARG A 118 6.92 -1.18 9.01
CA ARG A 118 6.63 -2.18 10.01
C ARG A 118 7.93 -2.67 10.67
N PRO A 119 7.93 -3.00 11.96
CA PRO A 119 9.05 -3.63 12.66
C PRO A 119 9.19 -5.13 12.31
N ILE A 120 9.05 -5.48 11.03
CA ILE A 120 9.09 -6.84 10.50
C ILE A 120 10.20 -6.95 9.46
N GLU A 121 11.30 -7.61 9.85
CA GLU A 121 12.55 -7.63 9.09
C GLU A 121 12.44 -8.18 7.66
N HIS A 122 11.62 -9.21 7.43
CA HIS A 122 11.44 -9.81 6.10
C HIS A 122 10.37 -9.10 5.26
N ALA A 123 9.50 -8.29 5.87
CA ALA A 123 8.41 -7.58 5.22
C ALA A 123 8.19 -6.17 5.83
N PRO A 124 9.19 -5.27 5.78
CA PRO A 124 9.16 -3.98 6.44
C PRO A 124 8.10 -3.02 5.86
N LEU A 125 7.68 -3.14 4.61
CA LEU A 125 6.76 -2.15 4.04
C LEU A 125 5.31 -2.45 4.42
N GLY A 126 4.70 -1.62 5.26
CA GLY A 126 3.26 -1.62 5.54
C GLY A 126 2.50 -0.88 4.43
N ARG A 127 1.59 0.01 4.81
CA ARG A 127 0.86 0.85 3.86
C ARG A 127 1.80 1.83 3.15
N VAL A 128 1.77 1.80 1.83
CA VAL A 128 2.49 2.71 0.94
C VAL A 128 1.50 3.37 0.00
N VAL A 129 1.54 4.70 -0.06
CA VAL A 129 0.80 5.48 -1.06
C VAL A 129 1.76 6.53 -1.59
N LEU A 130 2.14 6.39 -2.86
CA LEU A 130 2.99 7.33 -3.57
C LEU A 130 2.25 7.85 -4.80
N ARG A 131 2.54 9.10 -5.16
CA ARG A 131 2.23 9.66 -6.46
C ARG A 131 2.90 8.82 -7.53
N ALA A 132 2.15 8.52 -8.59
CA ALA A 132 2.70 7.86 -9.76
C ALA A 132 3.81 8.72 -10.39
N PRO A 133 4.97 8.14 -10.73
CA PRO A 133 6.02 8.89 -11.42
C PRO A 133 5.50 9.37 -12.77
N LYS A 134 6.01 10.52 -13.24
CA LYS A 134 5.69 11.00 -14.58
C LYS A 134 6.26 10.01 -15.59
N GLY A 135 5.43 9.54 -16.52
CA GLY A 135 5.88 8.68 -17.62
C GLY A 135 6.91 9.39 -18.49
N GLU A 136 7.61 8.62 -19.32
CA GLU A 136 8.50 9.18 -20.34
C GLU A 136 7.73 10.10 -21.30
N ALA A 137 8.40 11.11 -21.83
CA ALA A 137 7.80 12.03 -22.79
C ALA A 137 7.21 11.24 -23.98
N GLY A 138 5.90 11.42 -24.23
CA GLY A 138 5.17 10.69 -25.27
C GLY A 138 4.52 9.38 -24.81
N THR A 139 4.68 8.97 -23.55
CA THR A 139 3.95 7.84 -22.96
C THR A 139 2.83 8.32 -22.03
N SER A 140 1.67 7.67 -22.11
CA SER A 140 0.57 7.87 -21.15
C SER A 140 0.41 6.61 -20.31
N ALA A 141 0.67 6.71 -19.01
CA ALA A 141 0.34 5.67 -18.05
C ALA A 141 -0.83 6.16 -17.20
N GLU A 142 -1.97 5.48 -17.29
CA GLU A 142 -3.16 5.80 -16.51
C GLU A 142 -3.31 4.82 -15.36
N LEU A 143 -3.28 5.34 -14.13
CA LEU A 143 -3.55 4.54 -12.93
C LEU A 143 -5.07 4.45 -12.73
N LEU A 144 -5.68 3.37 -13.21
CA LEU A 144 -7.12 3.15 -13.14
C LEU A 144 -7.63 3.06 -11.69
N ILE A 145 -6.87 2.41 -10.80
CA ILE A 145 -7.18 2.28 -9.38
C ILE A 145 -6.52 3.42 -8.61
N ARG A 146 -7.14 4.61 -8.61
CA ARG A 146 -6.62 5.79 -7.91
C ARG A 146 -7.63 6.42 -6.96
N ALA A 147 -7.17 6.73 -5.75
CA ALA A 147 -7.91 7.51 -4.76
C ALA A 147 -7.00 8.60 -4.16
N THR A 148 -7.59 9.63 -3.56
CA THR A 148 -6.86 10.66 -2.82
C THR A 148 -6.83 10.27 -1.35
N TYR A 149 -5.64 9.98 -0.85
CA TYR A 149 -5.40 9.60 0.53
C TYR A 149 -4.99 10.81 1.34
N GLU A 150 -5.68 11.01 2.45
CA GLU A 150 -5.38 12.07 3.42
C GLU A 150 -4.64 11.48 4.61
N VAL A 151 -3.56 12.14 5.04
CA VAL A 151 -2.80 11.81 6.24
C VAL A 151 -2.46 13.06 7.02
N HIS A 152 -2.35 12.93 8.34
CA HIS A 152 -1.99 14.04 9.22
C HIS A 152 -0.62 13.84 9.83
N VAL A 153 0.20 14.89 9.86
CA VAL A 153 1.52 14.90 10.51
C VAL A 153 1.79 16.30 11.07
N LEU A 154 2.19 16.38 12.34
CA LEU A 154 2.43 17.66 13.04
C LEU A 154 1.26 18.67 12.94
N GLY A 155 0.02 18.19 12.82
CA GLY A 155 -1.17 19.03 12.61
C GLY A 155 -1.49 19.35 11.15
N ALA A 156 -0.53 19.16 10.23
CA ALA A 156 -0.74 19.39 8.80
C ALA A 156 -1.65 18.31 8.21
N CYS A 157 -2.46 18.69 7.21
CA CYS A 157 -3.27 17.78 6.42
C CYS A 157 -2.61 17.60 5.05
N LEU A 158 -2.08 16.40 4.79
CA LEU A 158 -1.38 16.09 3.55
C LEU A 158 -2.21 15.15 2.69
N LYS A 159 -2.27 15.43 1.39
CA LYS A 159 -3.09 14.70 0.41
C LYS A 159 -2.25 14.18 -0.73
N VAL A 160 -2.35 12.89 -1.02
CA VAL A 160 -1.67 12.24 -2.14
C VAL A 160 -2.65 11.41 -2.96
N ALA A 161 -2.66 11.61 -4.28
CA ALA A 161 -3.41 10.78 -5.20
C ALA A 161 -2.55 9.59 -5.66
N GLY A 162 -3.01 8.37 -5.42
CA GLY A 162 -2.26 7.16 -5.79
C GLY A 162 -3.08 5.88 -5.62
N ASN A 163 -2.40 4.74 -5.74
CA ASN A 163 -2.91 3.45 -5.30
C ASN A 163 -2.21 3.07 -4.00
N THR A 164 -2.86 2.22 -3.19
CA THR A 164 -2.24 1.68 -1.99
C THR A 164 -1.50 0.39 -2.31
N TYR A 165 -0.34 0.24 -1.71
CA TYR A 165 0.46 -0.97 -1.71
C TYR A 165 0.74 -1.42 -0.27
N THR A 166 0.86 -2.73 -0.07
CA THR A 166 1.41 -3.32 1.14
C THR A 166 2.31 -4.48 0.74
N GLN A 167 3.45 -4.65 1.40
CA GLN A 167 4.33 -5.78 1.09
C GLN A 167 3.73 -7.07 1.63
N GLN A 168 3.77 -8.11 0.79
CA GLN A 168 3.30 -9.43 1.16
C GLN A 168 4.11 -10.00 2.34
N ASP A 169 3.41 -10.60 3.28
CA ASP A 169 3.98 -11.31 4.42
C ASP A 169 3.43 -12.73 4.45
N SER A 170 4.35 -13.70 4.51
CA SER A 170 4.03 -15.13 4.59
C SER A 170 3.14 -15.53 5.79
N ARG A 171 3.03 -14.68 6.82
CA ARG A 171 2.29 -15.00 8.05
C ARG A 171 0.81 -14.62 8.00
N ILE A 172 0.50 -13.43 7.52
CA ILE A 172 -0.86 -12.84 7.62
C ILE A 172 -1.33 -12.32 6.26
N ALA A 173 -0.50 -11.53 5.58
CA ALA A 173 -0.85 -10.84 4.33
C ALA A 173 -0.20 -11.51 3.12
N ALA A 174 -0.61 -12.75 2.82
CA ALA A 174 -0.17 -13.42 1.59
C ALA A 174 -0.74 -12.73 0.33
N CYS A 175 -0.33 -13.18 -0.85
CA CYS A 175 -0.57 -12.47 -2.12
C CYS A 175 -2.02 -12.05 -2.38
N ALA A 176 -2.98 -12.96 -2.20
CA ALA A 176 -4.38 -12.69 -2.44
C ALA A 176 -4.94 -11.69 -1.40
N GLN A 177 -4.53 -11.82 -0.14
CA GLN A 177 -4.94 -10.91 0.93
C GLN A 177 -4.44 -9.49 0.69
N ALA A 178 -3.17 -9.32 0.29
CA ALA A 178 -2.62 -8.00 -0.02
C ALA A 178 -3.35 -7.35 -1.20
N ALA A 179 -3.67 -8.10 -2.26
CA ALA A 179 -4.41 -7.59 -3.42
C ALA A 179 -5.85 -7.20 -3.06
N ILE A 180 -6.55 -8.04 -2.31
CA ILE A 180 -7.91 -7.78 -1.83
C ILE A 180 -7.92 -6.57 -0.91
N TRP A 181 -6.95 -6.45 0.00
CA TRP A 181 -6.80 -5.29 0.88
C TRP A 181 -6.57 -4.00 0.09
N SER A 182 -5.72 -4.03 -0.95
CA SER A 182 -5.49 -2.84 -1.79
C SER A 182 -6.77 -2.37 -2.49
N ALA A 183 -7.56 -3.30 -3.03
CA ALA A 183 -8.86 -2.99 -3.64
C ALA A 183 -9.86 -2.49 -2.59
N ALA A 184 -9.98 -3.17 -1.44
CA ALA A 184 -10.86 -2.78 -0.35
C ALA A 184 -10.54 -1.36 0.14
N ARG A 185 -9.26 -1.04 0.29
CA ARG A 185 -8.80 0.28 0.71
C ARG A 185 -9.16 1.36 -0.30
N HIS A 186 -9.02 1.08 -1.61
CA HIS A 186 -9.49 2.00 -2.62
C HIS A 186 -10.99 2.27 -2.48
N PHE A 187 -11.82 1.23 -2.31
CA PHE A 187 -13.26 1.40 -2.13
C PHE A 187 -13.60 2.15 -0.84
N HIS A 188 -12.88 1.90 0.25
CA HIS A 188 -13.04 2.65 1.49
C HIS A 188 -12.82 4.15 1.26
N VAL A 189 -11.70 4.52 0.64
CA VAL A 189 -11.31 5.93 0.46
C VAL A 189 -12.15 6.62 -0.61
N ARG A 190 -12.32 6.01 -1.79
CA ARG A 190 -13.01 6.64 -2.93
C ARG A 190 -14.53 6.54 -2.86
N HIS A 191 -15.04 5.45 -2.29
CA HIS A 191 -16.47 5.09 -2.36
C HIS A 191 -17.12 4.91 -0.99
N LYS A 192 -16.44 5.36 0.09
CA LYS A 192 -16.93 5.27 1.48
C LYS A 192 -17.36 3.85 1.88
N GLY A 193 -16.68 2.84 1.33
CA GLY A 193 -16.86 1.45 1.74
C GLY A 193 -16.36 1.20 3.17
N PRO A 194 -16.62 0.02 3.73
CA PRO A 194 -16.09 -0.35 5.04
C PRO A 194 -14.56 -0.34 5.04
N TRP A 195 -13.97 0.03 6.18
CA TRP A 195 -12.54 -0.17 6.41
C TRP A 195 -12.32 -1.64 6.73
N ILE A 196 -11.39 -2.28 6.01
CA ILE A 196 -11.10 -3.71 6.13
C ILE A 196 -9.58 -3.87 6.18
N SER A 197 -9.11 -4.60 7.19
CA SER A 197 -7.70 -4.97 7.36
C SER A 197 -7.34 -6.26 6.62
N THR A 198 -6.05 -6.55 6.51
CA THR A 198 -5.53 -7.83 6.01
C THR A 198 -5.97 -9.03 6.87
N VAL A 199 -6.19 -8.81 8.18
CA VAL A 199 -6.72 -9.83 9.10
C VAL A 199 -8.19 -10.12 8.79
N ASP A 200 -9.01 -9.08 8.63
CA ASP A 200 -10.44 -9.24 8.28
C ASP A 200 -10.59 -10.00 6.94
N VAL A 201 -9.75 -9.69 5.96
CA VAL A 201 -9.69 -10.42 4.69
C VAL A 201 -9.34 -11.89 4.90
N SER A 202 -8.36 -12.18 5.77
CA SER A 202 -7.92 -13.54 6.07
C SER A 202 -9.01 -14.34 6.79
N GLU A 203 -9.67 -13.74 7.77
CA GLU A 203 -10.77 -14.35 8.51
C GLU A 203 -11.98 -14.59 7.60
N ALA A 204 -12.36 -13.61 6.79
CA ALA A 204 -13.42 -13.73 5.80
C ALA A 204 -13.15 -14.85 4.78
N ALA A 205 -11.90 -14.97 4.33
CA ALA A 205 -11.48 -16.03 3.43
C ALA A 205 -11.50 -17.42 4.10
N ALA A 206 -11.32 -17.48 5.42
CA ALA A 206 -11.33 -18.71 6.22
C ALA A 206 -12.74 -19.10 6.72
N LYS A 207 -13.74 -18.21 6.68
CA LYS A 207 -15.13 -18.53 7.04
C LYS A 207 -15.65 -19.66 6.14
N VAL A 208 -15.86 -20.82 6.75
CA VAL A 208 -16.34 -22.06 6.11
C VAL A 208 -17.86 -21.98 5.95
N THR A 209 -18.38 -22.20 4.74
CA THR A 209 -19.78 -22.58 4.51
C THR A 209 -19.87 -24.08 4.20
N ASP A 210 -20.97 -24.71 4.60
CA ASP A 210 -21.15 -26.16 4.77
C ASP A 210 -20.77 -27.05 3.56
N GLN A 211 -20.72 -26.53 2.33
CA GLN A 211 -20.36 -27.31 1.14
C GLN A 211 -18.87 -27.68 1.01
N THR A 212 -17.98 -27.09 1.83
CA THR A 212 -16.52 -27.29 1.75
C THR A 212 -15.90 -28.11 2.89
N LEU A 213 -16.73 -28.75 3.72
CA LEU A 213 -16.29 -29.48 4.93
C LEU A 213 -15.29 -30.63 4.67
N THR A 214 -15.21 -31.18 3.46
CA THR A 214 -14.42 -32.40 3.20
C THR A 214 -13.08 -32.18 2.50
N GLN A 215 -12.74 -30.96 2.06
CA GLN A 215 -11.53 -30.74 1.23
C GLN A 215 -10.62 -29.59 1.65
N SER A 216 -11.09 -28.64 2.47
CA SER A 216 -10.24 -27.52 2.90
C SER A 216 -9.65 -27.79 4.28
N LEU A 217 -8.44 -28.37 4.30
CA LEU A 217 -7.51 -28.14 5.41
C LEU A 217 -7.33 -26.62 5.59
N PRO A 218 -7.03 -26.13 6.82
CA PRO A 218 -6.67 -24.73 7.02
C PRO A 218 -5.63 -24.32 5.99
N ALA A 219 -5.75 -23.11 5.44
CA ALA A 219 -4.89 -22.62 4.38
C ALA A 219 -3.41 -22.64 4.81
N GLY A 220 -2.77 -23.81 4.63
CA GLY A 220 -1.34 -23.94 4.53
C GLY A 220 -0.86 -23.27 3.23
N SER A 221 0.42 -23.45 2.94
CA SER A 221 1.22 -22.86 1.85
C SER A 221 0.63 -22.83 0.41
N GLY A 222 -0.59 -23.32 0.16
CA GLY A 222 -1.27 -23.34 -1.14
C GLY A 222 -2.05 -22.07 -1.54
N GLY A 223 -2.14 -21.05 -0.67
CA GLY A 223 -2.82 -19.78 -0.95
C GLY A 223 -4.36 -19.86 -0.95
N LEU A 224 -5.04 -18.76 -1.30
CA LEU A 224 -6.50 -18.70 -1.35
C LEU A 224 -7.07 -19.30 -2.64
N SER A 225 -8.13 -20.09 -2.51
CA SER A 225 -8.94 -20.54 -3.66
C SER A 225 -9.75 -19.37 -4.24
N VAL A 226 -10.27 -19.53 -5.46
CA VAL A 226 -11.16 -18.52 -6.07
C VAL A 226 -12.41 -18.29 -5.21
N ASP A 227 -12.97 -19.33 -4.63
CA ASP A 227 -14.15 -19.21 -3.76
C ASP A 227 -13.82 -18.47 -2.46
N ASN A 228 -12.63 -18.69 -1.88
CA ASN A 228 -12.18 -17.94 -0.71
C ASN A 228 -11.98 -16.45 -1.04
N MET A 229 -11.47 -16.13 -2.23
CA MET A 229 -11.37 -14.74 -2.69
C MET A 229 -12.74 -14.10 -2.88
N VAL A 230 -13.70 -14.82 -3.47
CA VAL A 230 -15.08 -14.33 -3.64
C VAL A 230 -15.72 -14.06 -2.28
N ARG A 231 -15.53 -14.94 -1.28
CA ARG A 231 -16.04 -14.73 0.08
C ARG A 231 -15.44 -13.48 0.72
N ALA A 232 -14.12 -13.32 0.68
CA ALA A 232 -13.45 -12.14 1.21
C ALA A 232 -13.90 -10.84 0.53
N LEU A 233 -14.09 -10.87 -0.80
CA LEU A 233 -14.56 -9.71 -1.56
C LEU A 233 -16.05 -9.38 -1.26
N LYS A 234 -16.89 -10.38 -0.92
CA LYS A 234 -18.29 -10.12 -0.54
C LYS A 234 -18.40 -9.34 0.76
N GLU A 235 -17.51 -9.58 1.71
CA GLU A 235 -17.45 -8.83 2.98
C GLU A 235 -17.07 -7.34 2.75
N ILE A 236 -16.48 -7.00 1.60
CA ILE A 236 -16.26 -5.60 1.17
C ILE A 236 -17.58 -4.92 0.76
N GLY A 237 -18.69 -5.65 0.73
CA GLY A 237 -20.02 -5.12 0.40
C GLY A 237 -20.21 -4.84 -1.09
N ARG A 238 -19.49 -5.56 -1.97
CA ARG A 238 -19.53 -5.36 -3.43
C ARG A 238 -19.96 -6.63 -4.16
N GLN A 239 -20.67 -6.46 -5.28
CA GLN A 239 -20.99 -7.54 -6.20
C GLN A 239 -19.73 -7.91 -7.02
N ILE A 240 -19.52 -9.20 -7.21
CA ILE A 240 -18.32 -9.75 -7.86
C ILE A 240 -18.73 -10.47 -9.12
N ILE A 241 -18.14 -10.08 -10.24
CA ILE A 241 -18.32 -10.77 -11.52
C ILE A 241 -17.06 -11.58 -11.78
N LYS A 242 -17.23 -12.88 -12.01
CA LYS A 242 -16.12 -13.80 -12.33
C LYS A 242 -15.99 -13.91 -13.85
N HIS A 243 -14.81 -13.57 -14.36
CA HIS A 243 -14.45 -13.82 -15.75
C HIS A 243 -13.47 -15.01 -15.83
N SER A 244 -13.65 -15.86 -16.83
CA SER A 244 -12.67 -16.89 -17.18
C SER A 244 -12.00 -16.52 -18.50
N ALA A 245 -10.70 -16.82 -18.63
CA ALA A 245 -9.88 -16.41 -19.77
C ALA A 245 -10.44 -16.85 -21.15
N ARG A 246 -11.29 -17.89 -21.19
CA ARG A 246 -11.97 -18.35 -22.41
C ARG A 246 -12.93 -17.32 -23.03
N PHE A 247 -13.34 -16.30 -22.28
CA PHE A 247 -14.30 -15.28 -22.71
C PHE A 247 -13.69 -13.86 -22.88
N ALA A 248 -12.40 -13.68 -22.59
CA ALA A 248 -11.76 -12.36 -22.63
C ALA A 248 -11.56 -11.78 -24.05
N GLN A 249 -11.80 -12.57 -25.11
CA GLN A 249 -11.65 -12.13 -26.51
C GLN A 249 -12.80 -11.27 -27.06
N ILE A 250 -13.90 -11.09 -26.31
CA ILE A 250 -15.17 -10.56 -26.88
C ILE A 250 -15.44 -9.08 -26.48
N TRP A 251 -14.61 -8.45 -25.64
CA TRP A 251 -14.94 -7.09 -25.15
C TRP A 251 -14.41 -5.95 -26.04
N PRO A 252 -15.23 -4.94 -26.42
CA PRO A 252 -14.76 -3.77 -27.15
C PRO A 252 -13.89 -2.88 -26.25
N ARG A 253 -12.67 -2.59 -26.70
CA ARG A 253 -11.58 -1.92 -25.96
C ARG A 253 -11.84 -0.48 -25.43
N ARG A 254 -13.05 0.09 -25.46
CA ARG A 254 -13.18 1.55 -25.22
C ARG A 254 -14.45 2.15 -24.61
N SER A 255 -15.42 1.39 -24.11
CA SER A 255 -16.60 2.04 -23.52
C SER A 255 -17.27 1.22 -22.45
N THR A 256 -17.75 1.90 -21.41
CA THR A 256 -18.71 1.46 -20.37
C THR A 256 -18.20 0.85 -19.08
N LEU A 257 -17.29 1.52 -18.37
CA LEU A 257 -17.08 1.26 -16.94
C LEU A 257 -17.08 2.56 -16.15
N ARG A 258 -18.27 3.16 -16.00
CA ARG A 258 -18.50 4.16 -14.96
C ARG A 258 -18.64 3.43 -13.62
N GLY A 259 -17.52 3.21 -12.93
CA GLY A 259 -17.51 2.81 -11.50
C GLY A 259 -17.05 1.38 -11.17
N GLY A 260 -16.52 0.60 -12.12
CA GLY A 260 -15.88 -0.72 -11.87
C GLY A 260 -14.35 -0.61 -11.73
N ILE A 261 -13.69 -1.56 -11.04
CA ILE A 261 -12.24 -1.51 -10.73
C ILE A 261 -11.45 -2.79 -11.08
N SER A 262 -11.05 -2.98 -12.33
CA SER A 262 -9.86 -3.74 -12.76
C SER A 262 -8.96 -4.57 -11.82
N ALA A 263 -9.18 -5.83 -11.45
CA ALA A 263 -8.20 -6.64 -10.70
C ALA A 263 -7.98 -8.05 -11.28
N ALA A 264 -6.86 -8.24 -11.97
CA ALA A 264 -6.40 -9.54 -12.44
C ALA A 264 -5.77 -10.34 -11.29
N ILE A 265 -6.38 -11.46 -10.90
CA ILE A 265 -5.77 -12.46 -10.01
C ILE A 265 -5.60 -13.76 -10.81
N GLY A 266 -4.51 -13.84 -11.57
CA GLY A 266 -4.13 -15.01 -12.36
C GLY A 266 -3.07 -15.87 -11.69
N ARG A 267 -3.11 -17.18 -11.92
CA ARG A 267 -2.03 -18.11 -11.55
C ARG A 267 -1.00 -18.17 -12.68
N LEU A 268 0.24 -17.76 -12.40
CA LEU A 268 1.42 -18.19 -13.14
C LEU A 268 2.30 -18.99 -12.18
N ASN A 269 2.43 -20.30 -12.40
CA ASN A 269 3.33 -21.19 -11.66
C ASN A 269 3.29 -21.05 -10.12
N GLY A 270 2.09 -21.00 -9.52
CA GLY A 270 1.94 -20.96 -8.06
C GLY A 270 2.33 -19.64 -7.39
N ARG A 271 2.60 -18.56 -8.14
CA ARG A 271 2.72 -17.19 -7.63
C ARG A 271 1.71 -16.29 -8.34
N VAL A 272 1.06 -15.43 -7.56
CA VAL A 272 0.21 -14.36 -8.10
C VAL A 272 1.10 -13.12 -8.25
N SER A 273 1.36 -12.73 -9.50
CA SER A 273 2.05 -11.49 -9.88
C SER A 273 1.22 -10.82 -10.97
N PRO A 274 1.11 -9.47 -11.00
CA PRO A 274 0.64 -8.78 -12.19
C PRO A 274 1.62 -9.06 -13.34
N ASP A 275 1.11 -9.61 -14.45
CA ASP A 275 1.86 -9.88 -15.68
C ASP A 275 1.77 -8.64 -16.60
N PRO A 276 2.88 -8.15 -17.19
CA PRO A 276 2.89 -7.00 -18.09
C PRO A 276 2.14 -7.17 -19.42
N TYR A 277 1.62 -8.36 -19.77
CA TYR A 277 1.00 -8.59 -21.10
C TYR A 277 -0.48 -8.96 -21.12
N HIS A 278 -1.17 -8.95 -19.97
CA HIS A 278 -2.58 -9.29 -19.93
C HIS A 278 -3.37 -8.32 -19.04
N GLU A 279 -3.80 -7.20 -19.65
CA GLU A 279 -4.84 -6.35 -19.08
C GLU A 279 -6.17 -7.11 -19.04
N VAL A 280 -6.67 -7.35 -17.84
CA VAL A 280 -8.09 -7.66 -17.58
C VAL A 280 -8.73 -6.34 -17.17
N SER A 281 -9.82 -5.96 -17.83
CA SER A 281 -10.66 -4.80 -17.50
C SER A 281 -11.94 -5.28 -16.78
N PHE A 282 -12.54 -4.50 -15.85
CA PHE A 282 -13.74 -4.85 -15.05
C PHE A 282 -14.84 -3.90 -15.38
#